data_AF-A0A937SYD7-F1
#
_entry.id   AF-A0A937SYD7-F1
#
_cell.length_a   1.000
_cell.length_b   1.000
_cell.length_c   1.000
_cell.angle_alpha   90.00
_cell.angle_beta   90.00
_cell.angle_gamma   90.00
#
_symmetry.space_group_name_H-M   'P 1'
#
loop_
_entity.id
_entity.type
_entity.pdbx_description
1 polymer ?
#
loop_
_entity_poly.entity_id
_entity_poly.type
_entity_poly.pdbx_seq_one_letter_code
_entity_poly.pdbx_strand_id
1 'polypeptide(L)'
;MKIYLKLIRQERGSTLIVYMFVLAAMAAVAIAALQTITLNMEIAHSHKKGRNAFYSAEVGLDLAVNDIISEFEDLSVYTTSADDPSSDADGNISIANYRNYAVDYNITNPVERFLYQTVVGNTIIYHYAHTFDIQANSTSLKDSSKETVNEQIRVLETPLVQYYIFYGGSGNDADLEILPGPTMDSWGRIHSNGDIYIGANNSFNLRNYDTDDNLSPHSMIAAGNIYLQRKNNGSTYSSNKVYIKTSNTGTTFSPTQNIAGTINSSNESSEESRFNDYLLVNEEAYSVPSQTLFKRGAFYETRAGDPKRTTIDGVKIVGTGGIGTGNIEVYVSRPNPNTNVTDLVAAMESSSGVSTGLADAITESVSAFRDCREERYVDTTNIDLNLLELWYEEYLSYQGLSLAGDGVLIYASRSPNSTYTNSDTNLQAIRLIKLDSTSAPQLSDETTVATDNPVYIQGDFNTIDTKGVAIISDALNILSNSFTGRTSCSSKTNASATTLNAAFFGGNVPTPAGGGTYSGGLENYPRFQENWSGIDCTIRGSFINLWTSSQATENWGKSNVYNPPGRAWGWDVRFQDPDFWPPFIPSIFSVERVGFLE
;
A
#
# COMPACT_ATOMS: atom_id res chain seq x y z
N MET A 1 -42.05 -49.41 -109.46
CA MET A 1 -41.60 -48.00 -109.47
C MET A 1 -41.69 -47.48 -108.05
N LYS A 2 -40.56 -46.96 -107.55
CA LYS A 2 -40.24 -46.74 -106.14
C LYS A 2 -40.96 -45.51 -105.55
N ILE A 3 -41.40 -45.69 -104.29
CA ILE A 3 -41.55 -44.70 -103.19
C ILE A 3 -42.76 -43.76 -103.26
N TYR A 4 -43.72 -43.95 -102.35
CA TYR A 4 -44.44 -42.85 -101.65
C TYR A 4 -45.06 -43.31 -100.30
N LEU A 5 -44.51 -42.70 -99.23
CA LEU A 5 -45.06 -42.26 -97.92
C LEU A 5 -46.13 -43.01 -97.10
N LYS A 6 -45.75 -43.34 -95.84
CA LYS A 6 -46.26 -42.88 -94.50
C LYS A 6 -46.02 -44.02 -93.48
N LEU A 7 -45.48 -43.85 -92.28
CA LEU A 7 -45.68 -42.82 -91.26
C LEU A 7 -44.43 -42.64 -90.38
N ILE A 8 -44.23 -41.38 -89.99
CA ILE A 8 -43.40 -40.91 -88.87
C ILE A 8 -43.74 -41.68 -87.59
N ARG A 9 -42.75 -42.33 -86.96
CA ARG A 9 -42.83 -42.70 -85.53
C ARG A 9 -42.05 -41.66 -84.75
N GLN A 10 -42.82 -40.97 -83.91
CA GLN A 10 -42.51 -39.73 -83.24
C GLN A 10 -41.71 -40.04 -81.96
N GLU A 11 -40.38 -39.97 -81.98
CA GLU A 11 -39.58 -39.94 -80.74
C GLU A 11 -39.66 -38.53 -80.09
N ARG A 12 -40.88 -38.05 -79.83
CA ARG A 12 -41.11 -36.86 -78.99
C ARG A 12 -41.25 -37.21 -77.50
N GLY A 13 -41.14 -38.49 -77.14
CA GLY A 13 -41.26 -38.97 -75.75
C GLY A 13 -39.92 -39.09 -74.99
N SER A 14 -38.83 -39.53 -75.63
CA SER A 14 -37.54 -39.80 -74.97
C SER A 14 -36.78 -38.52 -74.60
N THR A 15 -36.74 -37.51 -75.48
CA THR A 15 -36.12 -36.21 -75.21
C THR A 15 -36.80 -35.47 -74.06
N LEU A 16 -38.13 -35.58 -73.94
CA LEU A 16 -38.91 -35.01 -72.84
C LEU A 16 -38.53 -35.65 -71.49
N ILE A 17 -38.36 -36.98 -71.48
CA ILE A 17 -37.97 -37.74 -70.28
C ILE A 17 -36.53 -37.38 -69.87
N VAL A 18 -35.59 -37.31 -70.80
CA VAL A 18 -34.20 -36.89 -70.51
C VAL A 18 -34.15 -35.44 -70.00
N TYR A 19 -34.89 -34.51 -70.61
CA TYR A 19 -35.00 -33.14 -70.12
C TYR A 19 -35.63 -33.07 -68.73
N MET A 20 -36.65 -33.88 -68.45
CA MET A 20 -37.24 -33.98 -67.11
C MET A 20 -36.24 -34.52 -66.08
N PHE A 21 -35.44 -35.53 -66.42
CA PHE A 21 -34.40 -36.05 -65.53
C PHE A 21 -33.29 -35.03 -65.27
N VAL A 22 -32.84 -34.30 -66.29
CA VAL A 22 -31.84 -33.23 -66.15
C VAL A 22 -32.40 -32.05 -65.34
N LEU A 23 -33.65 -31.64 -65.60
CA LEU A 23 -34.32 -30.59 -64.83
C LEU A 23 -34.54 -31.01 -63.38
N ALA A 24 -34.92 -32.27 -63.13
CA ALA A 24 -35.07 -32.81 -61.78
C ALA A 24 -33.73 -32.86 -61.05
N ALA A 25 -32.64 -33.26 -61.72
CA ALA A 25 -31.30 -33.26 -61.16
C ALA A 25 -30.81 -31.83 -60.86
N MET A 26 -31.02 -30.87 -61.77
CA MET A 26 -30.68 -29.46 -61.55
C MET A 26 -31.51 -28.84 -60.42
N ALA A 27 -32.80 -29.18 -60.34
CA ALA A 27 -33.67 -28.75 -59.24
C ALA A 27 -33.19 -29.34 -57.90
N ALA A 28 -32.79 -30.62 -57.86
CA ALA A 28 -32.23 -31.23 -56.66
C ALA A 28 -30.92 -30.56 -56.22
N VAL A 29 -30.02 -30.23 -57.15
CA VAL A 29 -28.78 -29.48 -56.86
C VAL A 29 -29.08 -28.07 -56.38
N ALA A 30 -30.05 -27.38 -56.99
CA ALA A 30 -30.46 -26.04 -56.56
C ALA A 30 -31.10 -26.03 -55.16
N ILE A 31 -31.93 -27.03 -54.85
CA ILE A 31 -32.52 -27.21 -53.51
C ILE A 31 -31.41 -27.50 -52.49
N ALA A 32 -30.47 -28.39 -52.80
CA ALA A 32 -29.34 -28.70 -51.94
C ALA A 32 -28.44 -27.46 -51.70
N ALA A 33 -28.20 -26.66 -52.74
CA ALA A 33 -27.44 -25.41 -52.63
C ALA A 33 -28.17 -24.37 -51.77
N LEU A 34 -29.49 -24.20 -51.95
CA LEU A 34 -30.30 -23.31 -51.11
C LEU A 34 -30.30 -23.76 -49.64
N GLN A 35 -30.45 -25.06 -49.38
CA GLN A 35 -30.36 -25.63 -48.03
C GLN A 35 -28.99 -25.38 -47.39
N THR A 36 -27.91 -25.51 -48.17
CA THR A 36 -26.54 -25.23 -47.70
C THR A 36 -26.34 -23.75 -47.37
N ILE A 37 -26.88 -22.85 -48.20
CA ILE A 37 -26.83 -21.40 -47.95
C ILE A 37 -27.62 -21.03 -46.69
N THR A 38 -28.82 -21.59 -46.50
CA THR A 38 -29.63 -21.32 -45.30
C THR A 38 -28.94 -21.83 -44.03
N LEU A 39 -28.37 -23.04 -44.08
CA LEU A 39 -27.59 -23.59 -42.97
C LEU A 39 -26.38 -22.72 -42.64
N ASN A 40 -25.60 -22.30 -43.65
CA ASN A 40 -24.45 -21.43 -43.44
C ASN A 40 -24.86 -20.06 -42.87
N MET A 41 -25.98 -19.50 -43.31
CA MET A 41 -26.51 -18.26 -42.73
C MET A 41 -26.97 -18.45 -41.28
N GLU A 42 -27.64 -19.56 -40.96
CA GLU A 42 -28.06 -19.87 -39.58
C GLU A 42 -26.85 -20.07 -38.66
N ILE A 43 -25.82 -20.79 -39.12
CA ILE A 43 -24.56 -20.96 -38.39
C ILE A 43 -23.89 -19.60 -38.18
N ALA A 44 -23.78 -18.77 -39.22
CA ALA A 44 -23.18 -17.44 -39.10
C ALA A 44 -23.97 -16.53 -38.14
N HIS A 45 -25.31 -16.61 -38.16
CA HIS A 45 -26.16 -15.89 -37.22
C HIS A 45 -26.00 -16.41 -35.79
N SER A 46 -25.99 -17.72 -35.59
CA SER A 46 -25.75 -18.35 -34.27
C SER A 46 -24.38 -17.96 -33.72
N HIS A 47 -23.33 -18.04 -34.54
CA HIS A 47 -21.99 -17.59 -34.18
C HIS A 47 -21.95 -16.11 -33.82
N LYS A 48 -22.61 -15.24 -34.60
CA LYS A 48 -22.69 -13.80 -34.27
C LYS A 48 -23.43 -13.55 -32.95
N LYS A 49 -24.50 -14.30 -32.66
CA LYS A 49 -25.24 -14.20 -31.39
C LYS A 49 -24.37 -14.64 -30.21
N GLY A 50 -23.74 -15.82 -30.30
CA GLY A 50 -22.81 -16.31 -29.28
C GLY A 50 -21.65 -15.34 -29.05
N ARG A 51 -21.04 -14.80 -30.11
CA ARG A 51 -19.99 -13.77 -29.97
C ARG A 51 -20.46 -12.53 -29.22
N ASN A 52 -21.66 -12.04 -29.51
CA ASN A 52 -22.18 -10.85 -28.83
C ASN A 52 -22.53 -11.13 -27.36
N ALA A 53 -23.10 -12.31 -27.07
CA ALA A 53 -23.36 -12.74 -25.70
C ALA A 53 -22.04 -12.88 -24.93
N PHE A 54 -21.03 -13.56 -25.51
CA PHE A 54 -19.69 -13.66 -24.93
C PHE A 54 -19.08 -12.29 -24.58
N TYR A 55 -19.06 -11.34 -25.53
CA TYR A 55 -18.57 -9.98 -25.25
C TYR A 55 -19.41 -9.24 -24.20
N SER A 56 -20.69 -9.61 -24.00
CA SER A 56 -21.52 -9.03 -22.94
C SER A 56 -21.24 -9.69 -21.58
N ALA A 57 -20.89 -10.97 -21.55
CA ALA A 57 -20.47 -11.67 -20.35
C ALA A 57 -19.08 -11.19 -19.87
N GLU A 58 -18.15 -10.87 -20.79
CA GLU A 58 -16.85 -10.26 -20.43
C GLU A 58 -17.02 -8.96 -19.63
N VAL A 59 -18.08 -8.19 -19.88
CA VAL A 59 -18.39 -6.99 -19.08
C VAL A 59 -18.74 -7.35 -17.64
N GLY A 60 -19.38 -8.49 -17.40
CA GLY A 60 -19.61 -8.99 -16.05
C GLY A 60 -18.30 -9.34 -15.33
N LEU A 61 -17.31 -9.89 -16.04
CA LEU A 61 -15.98 -10.12 -15.49
C LEU A 61 -15.29 -8.81 -15.12
N ASP A 62 -15.32 -7.81 -16.01
CA ASP A 62 -14.70 -6.51 -15.73
C ASP A 62 -15.35 -5.80 -14.52
N LEU A 63 -16.68 -5.91 -14.38
CA LEU A 63 -17.39 -5.38 -13.21
C LEU A 63 -17.00 -6.13 -11.93
N ALA A 64 -16.92 -7.46 -11.99
CA ALA A 64 -16.50 -8.27 -10.86
C ALA A 64 -15.07 -7.94 -10.41
N VAL A 65 -14.13 -7.82 -11.35
CA VAL A 65 -12.75 -7.41 -11.09
C VAL A 65 -12.72 -6.01 -10.45
N ASN A 66 -13.53 -5.07 -10.94
CA ASN A 66 -13.62 -3.74 -10.36
C ASN A 66 -14.14 -3.75 -8.92
N ASP A 67 -15.14 -4.57 -8.60
CA ASP A 67 -15.65 -4.70 -7.23
C ASP A 67 -14.57 -5.28 -6.30
N ILE A 68 -13.82 -6.29 -6.76
CA ILE A 68 -12.69 -6.85 -6.01
C ILE A 68 -11.65 -5.76 -5.75
N ILE A 69 -11.20 -5.04 -6.79
CA ILE A 69 -10.17 -4.00 -6.67
C ILE A 69 -10.64 -2.88 -5.73
N SER A 70 -11.89 -2.44 -5.83
CA SER A 70 -12.43 -1.35 -4.99
C SER A 70 -12.38 -1.70 -3.50
N GLU A 71 -12.58 -2.97 -3.13
CA GLU A 71 -12.50 -3.40 -1.73
C GLU A 71 -11.04 -3.41 -1.24
N PHE A 72 -10.10 -3.85 -2.10
CA PHE A 72 -8.66 -3.84 -1.77
C PHE A 72 -8.07 -2.42 -1.67
N GLU A 73 -8.58 -1.46 -2.45
CA GLU A 73 -8.18 -0.04 -2.32
C GLU A 73 -8.47 0.52 -0.91
N ASP A 74 -9.53 0.03 -0.27
CA ASP A 74 -9.88 0.34 1.10
C ASP A 74 -9.15 -0.54 2.13
N LEU A 75 -8.10 -1.26 1.74
CA LEU A 75 -7.34 -2.21 2.58
C LEU A 75 -8.23 -3.30 3.23
N SER A 76 -9.39 -3.59 2.65
CA SER A 76 -10.19 -4.77 2.96
C SER A 76 -10.00 -5.87 1.92
N VAL A 77 -10.19 -7.10 2.35
CA VAL A 77 -10.11 -8.26 1.47
C VAL A 77 -11.53 -8.58 1.01
N TYR A 78 -11.75 -8.62 -0.30
CA TYR A 78 -13.01 -9.09 -0.86
C TYR A 78 -13.25 -10.55 -0.45
N THR A 79 -14.45 -10.88 0.01
CA THR A 79 -14.80 -12.24 0.47
C THR A 79 -15.57 -12.99 -0.61
N THR A 80 -16.80 -12.55 -0.87
CA THR A 80 -17.73 -13.17 -1.81
C THR A 80 -18.77 -12.15 -2.25
N SER A 81 -19.29 -12.30 -3.47
CA SER A 81 -20.40 -11.46 -3.94
C SER A 81 -21.69 -11.71 -3.17
N ALA A 82 -21.84 -12.86 -2.49
CA ALA A 82 -23.01 -13.16 -1.66
C ALA A 82 -23.15 -12.26 -0.42
N ASP A 83 -22.07 -11.61 0.01
CA ASP A 83 -22.10 -10.65 1.12
C ASP A 83 -22.55 -9.25 0.66
N ASP A 84 -22.61 -9.02 -0.66
CA ASP A 84 -23.04 -7.74 -1.22
C ASP A 84 -24.56 -7.55 -1.07
N PRO A 85 -25.04 -6.39 -0.57
CA PRO A 85 -26.48 -6.13 -0.40
C PRO A 85 -27.30 -6.15 -1.70
N SER A 86 -26.65 -5.99 -2.85
CA SER A 86 -27.27 -6.03 -4.18
C SER A 86 -27.30 -7.44 -4.79
N SER A 87 -26.67 -8.42 -4.14
CA SER A 87 -26.67 -9.81 -4.58
C SER A 87 -28.02 -10.49 -4.37
N ASP A 88 -28.33 -11.46 -5.23
CA ASP A 88 -29.47 -12.34 -5.06
C ASP A 88 -29.18 -13.50 -4.07
N ALA A 89 -30.16 -14.40 -3.88
CA ALA A 89 -30.01 -15.52 -2.96
C ALA A 89 -28.92 -16.54 -3.37
N ASP A 90 -28.51 -16.52 -4.63
CA ASP A 90 -27.44 -17.36 -5.18
C ASP A 90 -26.10 -16.60 -5.21
N GLY A 91 -26.07 -15.35 -4.72
CA GLY A 91 -24.89 -14.50 -4.64
C GLY A 91 -24.55 -13.77 -5.93
N ASN A 92 -25.45 -13.73 -6.92
CA ASN A 92 -25.19 -13.04 -8.19
C ASN A 92 -25.56 -11.56 -8.11
N ILE A 93 -24.70 -10.70 -8.64
CA ILE A 93 -24.98 -9.28 -8.83
C ILE A 93 -25.43 -9.06 -10.28
N SER A 94 -26.60 -8.45 -10.47
CA SER A 94 -27.28 -8.39 -11.77
C SER A 94 -27.34 -6.99 -12.38
N ILE A 95 -26.99 -6.90 -13.66
CA ILE A 95 -27.18 -5.74 -14.54
C ILE A 95 -28.32 -6.04 -15.50
N ALA A 96 -29.48 -5.43 -15.25
CA ALA A 96 -30.71 -5.74 -15.96
C ALA A 96 -30.67 -5.49 -17.48
N ASN A 97 -29.87 -4.51 -17.95
CA ASN A 97 -29.76 -4.22 -19.38
C ASN A 97 -28.44 -3.50 -19.75
N TYR A 98 -27.45 -4.28 -20.16
CA TYR A 98 -26.26 -3.82 -20.87
C TYR A 98 -26.41 -4.07 -22.37
N ARG A 99 -26.67 -3.01 -23.16
CA ARG A 99 -26.77 -3.09 -24.64
C ARG A 99 -27.73 -4.18 -25.17
N ASN A 100 -28.87 -4.40 -24.49
CA ASN A 100 -29.86 -5.46 -24.73
C ASN A 100 -29.49 -6.86 -24.23
N TYR A 101 -28.58 -6.97 -23.28
CA TYR A 101 -28.27 -8.20 -22.55
C TYR A 101 -28.53 -7.97 -21.06
N ALA A 102 -29.16 -8.92 -20.40
CA ALA A 102 -29.04 -9.05 -18.95
C ALA A 102 -27.69 -9.71 -18.67
N VAL A 103 -26.92 -9.15 -17.75
CA VAL A 103 -25.61 -9.67 -17.34
C VAL A 103 -25.65 -9.88 -15.84
N ASP A 104 -25.09 -10.97 -15.35
CA ASP A 104 -24.91 -11.22 -13.94
C ASP A 104 -23.53 -11.82 -13.69
N TYR A 105 -22.97 -11.61 -12.50
CA TYR A 105 -21.69 -12.20 -12.11
C TYR A 105 -21.69 -12.64 -10.65
N ASN A 106 -20.84 -13.61 -10.38
CA ASN A 106 -20.60 -14.21 -9.08
C ASN A 106 -19.10 -14.25 -8.80
N ILE A 107 -18.71 -13.90 -7.58
CA ILE A 107 -17.31 -13.92 -7.14
C ILE A 107 -17.21 -14.84 -5.93
N THR A 108 -16.30 -15.80 -6.00
CA THR A 108 -15.97 -16.67 -4.88
C THR A 108 -14.47 -16.65 -4.60
N ASN A 109 -14.10 -16.86 -3.34
CA ASN A 109 -12.71 -17.02 -2.93
C ASN A 109 -12.44 -18.51 -2.62
N PRO A 110 -11.87 -19.28 -3.56
CA PRO A 110 -11.73 -20.73 -3.42
C PRO A 110 -10.60 -21.18 -2.48
N VAL A 111 -9.64 -20.30 -2.15
CA VAL A 111 -8.41 -20.69 -1.42
C VAL A 111 -8.10 -19.66 -0.33
N GLU A 112 -7.72 -20.14 0.85
CA GLU A 112 -7.21 -19.24 1.89
C GLU A 112 -5.97 -18.47 1.40
N ARG A 113 -5.81 -17.25 1.92
CA ARG A 113 -4.64 -16.41 1.61
C ARG A 113 -3.34 -17.20 1.82
N PHE A 114 -2.38 -17.02 0.93
CA PHE A 114 -1.06 -17.66 1.05
C PHE A 114 0.06 -16.72 0.65
N LEU A 115 1.28 -17.01 1.10
CA LEU A 115 2.45 -16.22 0.74
C LEU A 115 2.92 -16.58 -0.68
N TYR A 116 3.00 -15.59 -1.55
CA TYR A 116 3.50 -15.69 -2.91
C TYR A 116 4.79 -14.87 -3.06
N GLN A 117 5.70 -15.32 -3.90
CA GLN A 117 7.01 -14.71 -4.06
C GLN A 117 7.25 -14.32 -5.51
N THR A 118 7.69 -13.09 -5.74
CA THR A 118 8.17 -12.61 -7.04
C THR A 118 9.62 -12.13 -6.94
N VAL A 119 10.19 -11.79 -8.10
CA VAL A 119 11.55 -11.25 -8.22
C VAL A 119 11.46 -9.93 -8.97
N VAL A 120 12.06 -8.88 -8.41
CA VAL A 120 12.23 -7.57 -9.04
C VAL A 120 13.73 -7.26 -9.10
N GLY A 121 14.27 -7.17 -10.31
CA GLY A 121 15.72 -7.14 -10.55
C GLY A 121 16.39 -8.37 -9.92
N ASN A 122 17.35 -8.13 -9.04
CA ASN A 122 18.02 -9.18 -8.26
C ASN A 122 17.53 -9.31 -6.80
N THR A 123 16.30 -8.84 -6.51
CA THR A 123 15.70 -8.92 -5.17
C THR A 123 14.38 -9.69 -5.18
N ILE A 124 14.12 -10.40 -4.09
CA ILE A 124 12.87 -11.15 -3.87
C ILE A 124 11.84 -10.23 -3.23
N ILE A 125 10.57 -10.30 -3.59
CA ILE A 125 9.47 -9.64 -2.86
C ILE A 125 8.40 -10.67 -2.52
N TYR A 126 7.81 -10.55 -1.34
CA TYR A 126 6.73 -11.39 -0.86
C TYR A 126 5.38 -10.66 -0.97
N HIS A 127 4.33 -11.44 -1.21
CA HIS A 127 2.96 -10.96 -1.38
C HIS A 127 2.00 -11.85 -0.60
N TYR A 128 0.95 -11.29 -0.03
CA TYR A 128 -0.24 -12.07 0.29
C TYR A 128 -1.08 -12.23 -0.98
N ALA A 129 -1.20 -13.46 -1.45
CA ALA A 129 -1.99 -13.79 -2.63
C ALA A 129 -3.42 -14.16 -2.23
N HIS A 130 -4.38 -13.48 -2.86
CA HIS A 130 -5.81 -13.74 -2.76
C HIS A 130 -6.31 -14.19 -4.13
N THR A 131 -6.88 -15.39 -4.22
CA THR A 131 -7.35 -15.96 -5.50
C THR A 131 -8.87 -15.86 -5.57
N PHE A 132 -9.41 -15.46 -6.70
CA PHE A 132 -10.85 -15.31 -6.91
C PHE A 132 -11.29 -16.03 -8.18
N ASP A 133 -12.35 -16.82 -8.06
CA ASP A 133 -13.06 -17.40 -9.19
C ASP A 133 -14.27 -16.52 -9.49
N ILE A 134 -14.32 -16.02 -10.73
CA ILE A 134 -15.37 -15.16 -11.24
C ILE A 134 -16.14 -15.91 -12.31
N GLN A 135 -17.44 -15.99 -12.15
CA GLN A 135 -18.36 -16.47 -13.18
C GLN A 135 -19.24 -15.32 -13.64
N ALA A 136 -19.29 -15.04 -14.94
CA ALA A 136 -20.19 -14.07 -15.52
C ALA A 136 -21.10 -14.71 -16.55
N ASN A 137 -22.41 -14.45 -16.45
CA ASN A 137 -23.42 -14.89 -17.38
C ASN A 137 -23.98 -13.71 -18.15
N SER A 138 -24.34 -13.94 -19.41
CA SER A 138 -25.09 -12.99 -20.21
C SER A 138 -26.28 -13.67 -20.88
N THR A 139 -27.40 -12.97 -20.97
CA THR A 139 -28.59 -13.41 -21.68
C THR A 139 -29.17 -12.27 -22.52
N SER A 140 -29.27 -12.48 -23.83
CA SER A 140 -29.88 -11.54 -24.77
C SER A 140 -31.37 -11.33 -24.45
N LEU A 141 -31.76 -10.07 -24.27
CA LEU A 141 -33.15 -9.66 -24.06
C LEU A 141 -34.00 -9.73 -25.34
N LYS A 142 -33.38 -10.00 -26.50
CA LYS A 142 -34.07 -10.03 -27.80
C LYS A 142 -34.32 -11.43 -28.32
N ASP A 143 -33.38 -12.34 -28.11
CA ASP A 143 -33.42 -13.69 -28.70
C ASP A 143 -32.97 -14.79 -27.74
N SER A 144 -32.75 -14.46 -26.47
CA SER A 144 -32.41 -15.41 -25.40
C SER A 144 -31.15 -16.23 -25.65
N SER A 145 -30.30 -15.81 -26.58
CA SER A 145 -28.91 -16.31 -26.66
C SER A 145 -28.19 -16.02 -25.35
N LYS A 146 -27.45 -17.00 -24.84
CA LYS A 146 -26.78 -16.91 -23.56
C LYS A 146 -25.36 -17.44 -23.67
N GLU A 147 -24.46 -16.87 -22.87
CA GLU A 147 -23.08 -17.33 -22.72
C GLU A 147 -22.67 -17.17 -21.26
N THR A 148 -21.79 -18.06 -20.82
CA THR A 148 -21.15 -18.03 -19.50
C THR A 148 -19.65 -18.02 -19.71
N VAL A 149 -18.95 -17.14 -18.98
CA VAL A 149 -17.49 -17.07 -19.00
C VAL A 149 -17.00 -17.17 -17.57
N ASN A 150 -15.96 -17.97 -17.35
CA ASN A 150 -15.31 -18.10 -16.05
C ASN A 150 -13.86 -17.62 -16.15
N GLU A 151 -13.43 -16.84 -15.16
CA GLU A 151 -12.07 -16.33 -15.06
C GLU A 151 -11.57 -16.54 -13.63
N GLN A 152 -10.30 -16.93 -13.50
CA GLN A 152 -9.61 -16.92 -12.23
C GLN A 152 -8.59 -15.78 -12.22
N ILE A 153 -8.71 -14.90 -11.24
CA ILE A 153 -7.74 -13.83 -10.98
C ILE A 153 -7.03 -14.06 -9.67
N ARG A 154 -5.87 -13.42 -9.52
CA ARG A 154 -5.14 -13.34 -8.27
C ARG A 154 -4.81 -11.88 -7.99
N VAL A 155 -5.16 -11.43 -6.79
CA VAL A 155 -4.72 -10.14 -6.25
C VAL A 155 -3.50 -10.41 -5.36
N LEU A 156 -2.39 -9.75 -5.67
CA LEU A 156 -1.18 -9.77 -4.86
C LEU A 156 -1.13 -8.50 -4.03
N GLU A 157 -1.27 -8.66 -2.72
CA GLU A 157 -1.05 -7.61 -1.73
C GLU A 157 0.42 -7.60 -1.32
N THR A 158 1.11 -6.49 -1.53
CA THR A 158 2.54 -6.33 -1.24
C THR A 158 2.74 -5.35 -0.09
N PRO A 159 3.04 -5.83 1.13
CA PRO A 159 3.25 -4.94 2.27
C PRO A 159 4.47 -4.05 2.06
N LEU A 160 4.28 -2.73 2.17
CA LEU A 160 5.33 -1.73 1.89
C LEU A 160 6.48 -1.73 2.89
N VAL A 161 6.33 -2.39 4.05
CA VAL A 161 7.41 -2.59 5.02
C VAL A 161 8.60 -3.36 4.45
N GLN A 162 8.47 -4.00 3.29
CA GLN A 162 9.58 -4.66 2.58
C GLN A 162 10.57 -3.68 1.92
N TYR A 163 10.23 -2.39 1.86
CA TYR A 163 11.09 -1.34 1.32
C TYR A 163 11.80 -0.59 2.44
N TYR A 164 13.06 -0.22 2.21
CA TYR A 164 13.77 0.74 3.05
C TYR A 164 13.24 2.15 2.81
N ILE A 165 13.14 2.54 1.55
CA ILE A 165 12.63 3.84 1.13
C ILE A 165 11.64 3.59 0.00
N PHE A 166 10.46 4.18 0.11
CA PHE A 166 9.45 4.09 -0.93
C PHE A 166 8.74 5.43 -1.07
N TYR A 167 8.90 6.08 -2.21
CA TYR A 167 8.19 7.31 -2.54
C TYR A 167 7.09 6.98 -3.55
N GLY A 168 5.87 6.90 -3.05
CA GLY A 168 4.69 6.42 -3.76
C GLY A 168 3.76 7.51 -4.29
N GLY A 169 4.05 8.78 -4.00
CA GLY A 169 3.23 9.91 -4.43
C GLY A 169 3.01 9.98 -5.94
N SER A 170 2.22 10.96 -6.38
CA SER A 170 1.99 11.21 -7.81
C SER A 170 2.59 12.54 -8.25
N GLY A 171 2.93 12.64 -9.54
CA GLY A 171 3.53 13.85 -10.09
C GLY A 171 4.80 14.25 -9.35
N ASN A 172 4.86 15.50 -8.89
CA ASN A 172 6.03 16.06 -8.22
C ASN A 172 6.34 15.42 -6.85
N ASP A 173 5.33 14.82 -6.21
CA ASP A 173 5.42 14.27 -4.87
C ASP A 173 5.92 12.81 -4.90
N ALA A 174 6.02 12.23 -6.10
CA ALA A 174 6.60 10.92 -6.35
C ALA A 174 8.13 10.92 -6.28
N ASP A 175 8.76 12.09 -6.46
CA ASP A 175 10.21 12.21 -6.57
C ASP A 175 10.92 12.07 -5.22
N LEU A 176 12.00 11.29 -5.21
CA LEU A 176 12.84 11.05 -4.05
C LEU A 176 14.12 11.90 -4.14
N GLU A 177 14.46 12.61 -3.07
CA GLU A 177 15.74 13.34 -2.95
C GLU A 177 16.60 12.70 -1.84
N ILE A 178 17.82 12.25 -2.15
CA ILE A 178 18.79 11.71 -1.17
C ILE A 178 20.09 12.51 -1.28
N LEU A 179 20.33 13.43 -0.35
CA LEU A 179 21.44 14.38 -0.45
C LEU A 179 22.23 14.52 0.88
N PRO A 180 22.72 13.42 1.48
CA PRO A 180 23.40 13.46 2.76
C PRO A 180 24.68 14.32 2.74
N GLY A 181 24.88 15.04 3.84
CA GLY A 181 26.13 15.77 4.10
C GLY A 181 27.27 14.80 4.50
N PRO A 182 27.18 14.17 5.69
CA PRO A 182 28.12 13.13 6.13
C PRO A 182 28.03 11.84 5.30
N THR A 183 28.93 10.88 5.56
CA THR A 183 28.77 9.52 5.01
C THR A 183 27.51 8.87 5.56
N MET A 184 26.73 8.28 4.67
CA MET A 184 25.53 7.51 5.00
C MET A 184 25.67 6.10 4.42
N ASP A 185 25.83 5.12 5.31
CA ASP A 185 25.86 3.69 4.99
C ASP A 185 24.48 3.10 5.24
N SER A 186 23.78 2.72 4.16
CA SER A 186 22.38 2.28 4.19
C SER A 186 22.20 0.97 3.43
N TRP A 187 21.12 0.25 3.74
CA TRP A 187 20.78 -1.04 3.13
C TRP A 187 19.27 -1.20 3.05
N GLY A 188 18.82 -2.08 2.17
CA GLY A 188 17.41 -2.29 1.86
C GLY A 188 17.02 -1.80 0.47
N ARG A 189 15.76 -2.01 0.08
CA ARG A 189 15.22 -1.63 -1.25
C ARG A 189 14.77 -0.17 -1.27
N ILE A 190 15.14 0.55 -2.31
CA ILE A 190 14.77 1.95 -2.54
C ILE A 190 13.90 2.01 -3.80
N HIS A 191 12.72 2.62 -3.69
CA HIS A 191 11.79 2.83 -4.79
C HIS A 191 11.28 4.27 -4.84
N SER A 192 11.06 4.78 -6.05
CA SER A 192 10.34 6.02 -6.31
C SER A 192 9.41 5.85 -7.52
N ASN A 193 8.15 6.24 -7.36
CA ASN A 193 7.17 6.35 -8.45
C ASN A 193 7.47 7.52 -9.40
N GLY A 194 8.50 8.33 -9.10
CA GLY A 194 8.96 9.44 -9.93
C GLY A 194 10.45 9.33 -10.20
N ASP A 195 11.11 10.48 -10.24
CA ASP A 195 12.55 10.58 -10.40
C ASP A 195 13.28 10.46 -9.04
N ILE A 196 14.47 9.86 -9.04
CA ILE A 196 15.39 9.89 -7.89
C ILE A 196 16.48 10.93 -8.15
N TYR A 197 16.56 11.94 -7.29
CA TYR A 197 17.63 12.93 -7.25
C TYR A 197 18.60 12.58 -6.13
N ILE A 198 19.80 12.13 -6.50
CA ILE A 198 20.77 11.60 -5.55
C ILE A 198 22.13 12.29 -5.65
N GLY A 199 22.81 12.38 -4.52
CA GLY A 199 24.13 12.98 -4.40
C GLY A 199 24.63 12.92 -2.97
N ALA A 200 25.87 13.30 -2.71
CA ALA A 200 26.39 13.38 -1.36
C ALA A 200 27.56 14.38 -1.28
N ASN A 201 27.71 15.06 -0.15
CA ASN A 201 28.91 15.84 0.10
C ASN A 201 30.10 14.92 0.42
N ASN A 202 29.91 13.92 1.30
CA ASN A 202 30.92 12.90 1.56
C ASN A 202 30.70 11.62 0.73
N SER A 203 29.77 10.75 1.14
CA SER A 203 29.38 9.56 0.38
C SER A 203 27.99 9.04 0.78
N PHE A 204 27.28 8.43 -0.17
CA PHE A 204 26.13 7.55 0.09
C PHE A 204 26.49 6.14 -0.40
N ASN A 205 26.31 5.15 0.47
CA ASN A 205 26.71 3.77 0.22
C ASN A 205 25.50 2.85 0.45
N LEU A 206 25.00 2.21 -0.62
CA LEU A 206 23.92 1.23 -0.55
C LEU A 206 24.49 -0.20 -0.53
N ARG A 207 24.50 -0.82 0.66
CA ARG A 207 25.02 -2.17 0.92
C ARG A 207 23.89 -3.19 1.08
N ASN A 208 24.25 -4.47 1.22
CA ASN A 208 23.33 -5.61 1.35
C ASN A 208 23.40 -6.27 2.74
N TYR A 209 23.77 -5.52 3.78
CA TYR A 209 23.88 -6.03 5.14
C TYR A 209 23.66 -4.92 6.17
N ASP A 210 23.18 -5.29 7.35
CA ASP A 210 22.99 -4.37 8.46
C ASP A 210 24.29 -4.13 9.24
N THR A 211 24.20 -3.50 10.41
CA THR A 211 25.36 -3.23 11.27
C THR A 211 25.90 -4.47 11.99
N ASP A 212 25.12 -5.54 12.03
CA ASP A 212 25.41 -6.79 12.72
C ASP A 212 25.71 -7.92 11.71
N ASP A 213 26.05 -7.54 10.48
CA ASP A 213 26.39 -8.42 9.35
C ASP A 213 25.25 -9.35 8.88
N ASN A 214 24.00 -9.09 9.26
CA ASN A 214 22.85 -9.82 8.71
C ASN A 214 22.58 -9.35 7.28
N LEU A 215 22.34 -10.30 6.37
CA LEU A 215 22.06 -9.97 4.97
C LEU A 215 20.72 -9.26 4.81
N SER A 216 20.73 -8.21 4.00
CA SER A 216 19.56 -7.44 3.61
C SER A 216 19.47 -7.39 2.08
N PRO A 217 18.29 -7.65 1.50
CA PRO A 217 18.04 -7.38 0.09
C PRO A 217 18.16 -5.88 -0.19
N HIS A 218 18.80 -5.49 -1.28
CA HIS A 218 18.97 -4.09 -1.63
C HIS A 218 18.78 -3.87 -3.13
N SER A 219 18.25 -2.71 -3.49
CA SER A 219 18.07 -2.27 -4.88
C SER A 219 17.73 -0.77 -4.89
N MET A 220 17.87 -0.13 -6.05
CA MET A 220 17.43 1.23 -6.30
C MET A 220 16.62 1.30 -7.58
N ILE A 221 15.33 1.57 -7.46
CA ILE A 221 14.38 1.50 -8.56
C ILE A 221 13.66 2.84 -8.70
N ALA A 222 13.60 3.36 -9.92
CA ALA A 222 12.84 4.55 -10.25
C ALA A 222 11.87 4.26 -11.39
N ALA A 223 10.61 4.65 -11.25
CA ALA A 223 9.68 4.67 -12.38
C ALA A 223 10.07 5.76 -13.40
N GLY A 224 10.68 6.84 -12.91
CA GLY A 224 11.30 7.88 -13.73
C GLY A 224 12.79 7.61 -13.96
N ASN A 225 13.57 8.67 -13.81
CA ASN A 225 15.01 8.70 -14.04
C ASN A 225 15.77 8.84 -12.72
N ILE A 226 17.06 8.50 -12.75
CA ILE A 226 17.96 8.76 -11.63
C ILE A 226 18.94 9.88 -12.03
N TYR A 227 18.93 10.98 -11.29
CA TYR A 227 19.80 12.13 -11.53
C TYR A 227 20.86 12.26 -10.44
N LEU A 228 22.13 12.42 -10.85
CA LEU A 228 23.22 12.79 -9.95
C LEU A 228 23.28 14.31 -9.71
N GLN A 229 22.17 14.89 -9.25
CA GLN A 229 22.02 16.33 -9.05
C GLN A 229 20.92 16.65 -8.03
N ARG A 230 20.85 17.91 -7.59
CA ARG A 230 19.74 18.40 -6.77
C ARG A 230 18.53 18.77 -7.62
N LYS A 231 17.33 18.34 -7.21
CA LYS A 231 16.07 18.78 -7.83
C LYS A 231 15.85 20.28 -7.69
N ASN A 232 16.18 20.83 -6.54
CA ASN A 232 15.82 22.20 -6.17
C ASN A 232 16.53 23.30 -6.98
N ASN A 233 17.70 23.01 -7.56
CA ASN A 233 18.48 24.01 -8.32
C ASN A 233 19.35 23.42 -9.46
N GLY A 234 19.30 22.11 -9.72
CA GLY A 234 20.07 21.46 -10.78
C GLY A 234 21.58 21.34 -10.53
N SER A 235 22.07 21.67 -9.32
CA SER A 235 23.50 21.50 -9.02
C SER A 235 23.90 20.03 -9.01
N THR A 236 24.98 19.69 -9.71
CA THR A 236 25.44 18.31 -9.89
C THR A 236 26.44 17.89 -8.83
N TYR A 237 26.58 16.57 -8.65
CA TYR A 237 27.57 15.98 -7.77
C TYR A 237 28.68 15.26 -8.56
N SER A 238 29.84 15.07 -7.93
CA SER A 238 30.91 14.26 -8.50
C SER A 238 30.51 12.78 -8.55
N SER A 239 30.94 12.08 -9.60
CA SER A 239 30.60 10.66 -9.83
C SER A 239 31.08 9.71 -8.73
N ASN A 240 32.09 10.10 -7.94
CA ASN A 240 32.70 9.27 -6.90
C ASN A 240 32.04 9.43 -5.51
N LYS A 241 30.74 9.70 -5.46
CA LYS A 241 29.99 10.04 -4.23
C LYS A 241 28.89 9.07 -3.87
N VAL A 242 28.30 8.38 -4.83
CA VAL A 242 27.17 7.49 -4.62
C VAL A 242 27.57 6.11 -5.11
N TYR A 243 27.60 5.13 -4.21
CA TYR A 243 28.05 3.77 -4.49
C TYR A 243 26.94 2.77 -4.14
N ILE A 244 26.74 1.80 -5.02
CA ILE A 244 25.78 0.71 -4.85
C ILE A 244 26.57 -0.60 -4.94
N LYS A 245 26.35 -1.50 -3.98
CA LYS A 245 26.90 -2.86 -4.05
C LYS A 245 26.17 -3.65 -5.15
N THR A 246 26.91 -4.41 -5.96
CA THR A 246 26.35 -5.14 -7.11
C THR A 246 26.32 -6.66 -6.93
N SER A 247 26.21 -7.11 -5.67
CA SER A 247 26.07 -8.52 -5.30
C SER A 247 25.16 -8.67 -4.07
N ASN A 248 24.40 -9.77 -4.03
CA ASN A 248 23.56 -10.19 -2.90
C ASN A 248 24.32 -11.02 -1.86
N THR A 249 25.60 -11.33 -2.07
CA THR A 249 26.39 -12.16 -1.14
C THR A 249 27.48 -11.37 -0.41
N GLY A 250 27.87 -11.90 0.75
CA GLY A 250 28.94 -11.35 1.59
C GLY A 250 28.58 -10.07 2.34
N THR A 251 29.36 -9.78 3.38
CA THR A 251 29.16 -8.68 4.34
C THR A 251 30.22 -7.59 4.21
N THR A 252 30.87 -7.52 3.04
CA THR A 252 31.80 -6.43 2.70
C THR A 252 31.17 -5.53 1.64
N PHE A 253 31.49 -4.23 1.65
CA PHE A 253 31.03 -3.27 0.64
C PHE A 253 31.83 -3.37 -0.67
N SER A 254 31.77 -4.55 -1.28
CA SER A 254 32.43 -4.92 -2.54
C SER A 254 31.75 -6.17 -3.14
N PRO A 255 31.64 -6.30 -4.48
CA PRO A 255 31.94 -5.29 -5.50
C PRO A 255 30.93 -4.14 -5.48
N THR A 256 31.36 -2.93 -5.87
CA THR A 256 30.51 -1.74 -5.94
C THR A 256 30.64 -1.05 -7.28
N GLN A 257 29.58 -0.32 -7.65
CA GLN A 257 29.53 0.57 -8.80
C GLN A 257 29.09 1.96 -8.32
N ASN A 258 29.64 3.01 -8.92
CA ASN A 258 29.23 4.37 -8.64
C ASN A 258 28.23 4.90 -9.67
N ILE A 259 27.33 5.79 -9.28
CA ILE A 259 26.49 6.53 -10.22
C ILE A 259 27.34 7.64 -10.85
N ALA A 260 27.54 7.58 -12.16
CA ALA A 260 28.48 8.46 -12.88
C ALA A 260 27.82 9.69 -13.54
N GLY A 261 26.49 9.73 -13.58
CA GLY A 261 25.69 10.78 -14.22
C GLY A 261 24.22 10.42 -14.18
N THR A 262 23.43 11.04 -15.06
CA THR A 262 22.01 10.72 -15.22
C THR A 262 21.82 9.33 -15.82
N ILE A 263 20.91 8.55 -15.24
CA ILE A 263 20.45 7.25 -15.74
C ILE A 263 18.98 7.42 -16.15
N ASN A 264 18.68 7.16 -17.43
CA ASN A 264 17.39 7.36 -18.05
C ASN A 264 17.18 6.36 -19.20
N SER A 265 16.05 6.43 -19.89
CA SER A 265 15.71 5.53 -20.99
C SER A 265 16.72 5.48 -22.14
N SER A 266 17.62 6.46 -22.28
CA SER A 266 18.66 6.44 -23.32
C SER A 266 19.87 5.56 -22.98
N ASN A 267 20.10 5.27 -21.70
CA ASN A 267 21.21 4.44 -21.22
C ASN A 267 20.81 3.30 -20.27
N GLU A 268 19.51 3.13 -20.01
CA GLU A 268 18.85 2.08 -19.20
C GLU A 268 19.56 0.73 -19.30
N SER A 269 19.44 0.03 -20.43
CA SER A 269 20.02 -1.31 -20.62
C SER A 269 21.52 -1.41 -20.30
N SER A 270 22.29 -0.36 -20.58
CA SER A 270 23.73 -0.35 -20.29
C SER A 270 24.04 -0.14 -18.81
N GLU A 271 23.27 0.73 -18.14
CA GLU A 271 23.47 1.05 -16.73
C GLU A 271 22.92 -0.08 -15.84
N GLU A 272 21.75 -0.63 -16.14
CA GLU A 272 21.17 -1.76 -15.40
C GLU A 272 22.11 -2.98 -15.44
N SER A 273 22.64 -3.31 -16.63
CA SER A 273 23.64 -4.35 -16.78
C SER A 273 24.93 -4.05 -16.00
N ARG A 274 25.40 -2.79 -15.98
CA ARG A 274 26.59 -2.36 -15.20
C ARG A 274 26.35 -2.53 -13.70
N PHE A 275 25.16 -2.23 -13.22
CA PHE A 275 24.75 -2.42 -11.85
C PHE A 275 24.30 -3.84 -11.52
N ASN A 276 24.28 -4.76 -12.49
CA ASN A 276 23.79 -6.13 -12.33
C ASN A 276 22.36 -6.13 -11.76
N ASP A 277 21.45 -5.36 -12.37
CA ASP A 277 20.01 -5.25 -12.05
C ASP A 277 19.70 -4.90 -10.59
N TYR A 278 20.66 -4.31 -9.87
CA TYR A 278 20.45 -3.70 -8.55
C TYR A 278 20.05 -2.23 -8.64
N LEU A 279 20.13 -1.64 -9.84
CA LEU A 279 19.61 -0.32 -10.16
C LEU A 279 18.78 -0.46 -11.43
N LEU A 280 17.53 0.00 -11.38
CA LEU A 280 16.57 -0.03 -12.49
C LEU A 280 15.92 1.35 -12.67
N VAL A 281 15.63 1.73 -13.91
CA VAL A 281 14.93 2.98 -14.25
C VAL A 281 13.82 2.72 -15.25
N ASN A 282 12.92 3.68 -15.46
CA ASN A 282 11.83 3.53 -16.44
C ASN A 282 10.89 2.34 -16.13
N GLU A 283 10.77 1.99 -14.84
CA GLU A 283 9.87 0.96 -14.34
C GLU A 283 8.42 1.46 -14.22
N GLU A 284 7.47 0.55 -14.04
CA GLU A 284 6.07 0.94 -13.83
C GLU A 284 5.87 1.57 -12.43
N ALA A 285 5.21 2.72 -12.38
CA ALA A 285 4.83 3.35 -11.11
C ALA A 285 3.70 2.56 -10.45
N TYR A 286 3.81 2.33 -9.14
CA TYR A 286 2.79 1.60 -8.40
C TYR A 286 1.60 2.49 -8.01
N SER A 287 0.39 1.94 -8.00
CA SER A 287 -0.77 2.58 -7.37
C SER A 287 -0.71 2.39 -5.85
N VAL A 288 -0.80 3.47 -5.07
CA VAL A 288 -0.58 3.42 -3.61
C VAL A 288 -1.81 3.85 -2.81
N PRO A 289 -1.93 3.40 -1.55
CA PRO A 289 -3.02 3.81 -0.66
C PRO A 289 -3.10 5.33 -0.45
N SER A 290 -4.32 5.85 -0.37
CA SER A 290 -4.59 7.28 -0.22
C SER A 290 -4.39 7.78 1.22
N GLN A 291 -3.97 9.05 1.36
CA GLN A 291 -3.92 9.77 2.64
C GLN A 291 -5.28 9.83 3.35
N THR A 292 -6.39 9.67 2.63
CA THR A 292 -7.74 9.72 3.21
C THR A 292 -8.00 8.59 4.20
N LEU A 293 -7.28 7.47 4.10
CA LEU A 293 -7.52 6.28 4.92
C LEU A 293 -7.31 6.50 6.42
N PHE A 294 -6.41 7.41 6.80
CA PHE A 294 -6.09 7.66 8.22
C PHE A 294 -6.76 8.91 8.80
N LYS A 295 -7.57 9.64 8.01
CA LYS A 295 -8.34 10.80 8.51
C LYS A 295 -9.41 10.36 9.51
N ARG A 296 -9.85 11.29 10.37
CA ARG A 296 -11.04 11.10 11.22
C ARG A 296 -12.21 10.50 10.45
N GLY A 297 -12.82 9.47 11.01
CA GLY A 297 -13.98 8.75 10.50
C GLY A 297 -13.68 7.81 9.33
N ALA A 298 -12.42 7.66 8.92
CA ALA A 298 -12.04 6.83 7.77
C ALA A 298 -11.65 5.40 8.21
N PHE A 299 -10.90 4.71 7.34
CA PHE A 299 -10.53 3.31 7.49
C PHE A 299 -9.88 2.98 8.83
N TYR A 300 -8.73 3.59 9.15
CA TYR A 300 -7.96 3.18 10.33
C TYR A 300 -8.71 3.43 11.65
N GLU A 301 -9.47 4.52 11.75
CA GLU A 301 -10.31 4.76 12.92
C GLU A 301 -11.40 3.69 13.08
N THR A 302 -12.07 3.36 11.98
CA THR A 302 -13.14 2.37 11.97
C THR A 302 -12.59 0.99 12.34
N ARG A 303 -11.45 0.60 11.77
CA ARG A 303 -10.81 -0.70 12.03
C ARG A 303 -10.21 -0.79 13.43
N ALA A 304 -9.73 0.31 14.01
CA ALA A 304 -9.27 0.28 15.41
C ALA A 304 -10.41 -0.01 16.41
N GLY A 305 -11.63 0.44 16.11
CA GLY A 305 -12.81 0.10 16.90
C GLY A 305 -13.45 -1.25 16.54
N ASP A 306 -13.32 -1.67 15.28
CA ASP A 306 -13.85 -2.92 14.75
C ASP A 306 -12.94 -3.46 13.63
N PRO A 307 -11.92 -4.28 13.96
CA PRO A 307 -10.96 -4.77 12.98
C PRO A 307 -11.60 -5.59 11.85
N LYS A 308 -12.80 -6.16 12.05
CA LYS A 308 -13.39 -7.20 11.19
C LYS A 308 -12.50 -8.43 10.97
N ARG A 309 -11.41 -8.55 11.73
CA ARG A 309 -10.53 -9.72 11.80
C ARG A 309 -10.48 -10.13 13.26
N THR A 310 -11.03 -11.30 13.58
CA THR A 310 -11.16 -11.78 14.98
C THR A 310 -9.81 -12.06 15.64
N THR A 311 -8.74 -12.16 14.86
CA THR A 311 -7.36 -12.37 15.29
C THR A 311 -6.60 -11.09 15.57
N ILE A 312 -7.17 -9.91 15.30
CA ILE A 312 -6.54 -8.61 15.54
C ILE A 312 -7.28 -7.86 16.65
N ASP A 313 -6.49 -7.27 17.54
CA ASP A 313 -6.96 -6.39 18.60
C ASP A 313 -6.92 -4.92 18.16
N GLY A 314 -7.75 -4.08 18.77
CA GLY A 314 -7.94 -2.70 18.33
C GLY A 314 -8.18 -1.73 19.48
N VAL A 315 -7.51 -0.57 19.41
CA VAL A 315 -7.66 0.55 20.37
C VAL A 315 -7.83 1.86 19.63
N LYS A 316 -8.90 2.60 19.91
CA LYS A 316 -9.21 3.90 19.32
C LYS A 316 -9.19 4.99 20.40
N ILE A 317 -8.35 6.00 20.23
CA ILE A 317 -8.11 7.11 21.18
C ILE A 317 -8.39 8.44 20.47
N VAL A 318 -9.46 9.14 20.85
CA VAL A 318 -9.95 10.29 20.07
C VAL A 318 -10.36 11.46 20.95
N GLY A 319 -10.05 12.67 20.52
CA GLY A 319 -10.46 13.91 21.20
C GLY A 319 -9.33 14.67 21.90
N THR A 320 -9.71 15.63 22.73
CA THR A 320 -8.80 16.58 23.42
C THR A 320 -9.40 16.98 24.78
N GLY A 321 -8.60 17.49 25.71
CA GLY A 321 -9.11 18.01 26.99
C GLY A 321 -9.03 17.01 28.16
N GLY A 322 -7.97 16.21 28.23
CA GLY A 322 -7.78 15.14 29.21
C GLY A 322 -8.68 13.92 28.96
N ILE A 323 -8.41 12.81 29.65
CA ILE A 323 -9.22 11.59 29.52
C ILE A 323 -10.56 11.79 30.21
N GLY A 324 -11.65 11.49 29.50
CA GLY A 324 -13.00 11.57 30.05
C GLY A 324 -14.07 11.68 28.95
N THR A 325 -15.32 11.41 29.34
CA THR A 325 -16.47 11.52 28.43
C THR A 325 -16.56 12.93 27.82
N GLY A 326 -16.64 13.02 26.50
CA GLY A 326 -16.67 14.28 25.75
C GLY A 326 -15.32 14.99 25.59
N ASN A 327 -14.23 14.41 26.11
CA ASN A 327 -12.86 14.89 25.95
C ASN A 327 -12.03 13.84 25.17
N ILE A 328 -10.91 13.34 25.71
CA ILE A 328 -10.22 12.17 25.16
C ILE A 328 -10.98 10.91 25.57
N GLU A 329 -11.53 10.22 24.58
CA GLU A 329 -12.27 8.97 24.75
C GLU A 329 -11.47 7.80 24.19
N VAL A 330 -11.56 6.66 24.89
CA VAL A 330 -10.86 5.42 24.54
C VAL A 330 -11.88 4.31 24.31
N TYR A 331 -11.73 3.63 23.18
CA TYR A 331 -12.56 2.50 22.78
C TYR A 331 -11.68 1.32 22.42
N VAL A 332 -12.18 0.11 22.66
CA VAL A 332 -11.50 -1.14 22.32
C VAL A 332 -12.38 -2.03 21.44
N SER A 333 -11.76 -2.91 20.67
CA SER A 333 -12.45 -3.78 19.70
C SER A 333 -13.11 -5.01 20.31
N ARG A 334 -12.66 -5.45 21.50
CA ARG A 334 -13.14 -6.64 22.19
C ARG A 334 -13.48 -6.34 23.65
N PRO A 335 -14.46 -7.04 24.26
CA PRO A 335 -15.16 -8.23 23.75
C PRO A 335 -16.17 -7.93 22.64
N ASN A 336 -16.64 -6.68 22.55
CA ASN A 336 -17.51 -6.22 21.47
C ASN A 336 -16.86 -5.02 20.74
N PRO A 337 -17.09 -4.87 19.43
CA PRO A 337 -16.59 -3.73 18.69
C PRO A 337 -17.02 -2.39 19.30
N ASN A 338 -16.11 -1.41 19.29
CA ASN A 338 -16.31 -0.06 19.83
C ASN A 338 -16.77 -0.02 21.30
N THR A 339 -16.27 -0.93 22.13
CA THR A 339 -16.53 -0.89 23.58
C THR A 339 -15.84 0.33 24.18
N ASN A 340 -16.60 1.27 24.76
CA ASN A 340 -16.04 2.44 25.43
C ASN A 340 -15.46 2.05 26.79
N VAL A 341 -14.17 2.32 26.98
CA VAL A 341 -13.39 2.01 28.20
C VAL A 341 -12.81 3.27 28.84
N THR A 342 -13.27 4.45 28.43
CA THR A 342 -12.74 5.75 28.85
C THR A 342 -12.67 5.88 30.37
N ASP A 343 -13.73 5.51 31.09
CA ASP A 343 -13.79 5.61 32.55
C ASP A 343 -12.79 4.66 33.24
N LEU A 344 -12.56 3.47 32.66
CA LEU A 344 -11.60 2.50 33.17
C LEU A 344 -10.16 3.01 33.01
N VAL A 345 -9.83 3.51 31.82
CA VAL A 345 -8.51 4.11 31.57
C VAL A 345 -8.28 5.32 32.47
N ALA A 346 -9.28 6.20 32.62
CA ALA A 346 -9.20 7.38 33.49
C ALA A 346 -8.99 7.03 34.97
N ALA A 347 -9.51 5.87 35.40
CA ALA A 347 -9.35 5.37 36.76
C ALA A 347 -8.12 4.46 36.95
N MET A 348 -7.34 4.18 35.88
CA MET A 348 -6.28 3.16 35.87
C MET A 348 -6.77 1.77 36.29
N GLU A 349 -7.99 1.42 35.89
CA GLU A 349 -8.68 0.17 36.20
C GLU A 349 -8.80 -0.75 34.97
N SER A 350 -8.69 -2.06 35.15
CA SER A 350 -8.95 -3.08 34.10
C SER A 350 -10.38 -3.62 34.18
N SER A 351 -11.07 -3.39 35.28
CA SER A 351 -12.50 -3.61 35.48
C SER A 351 -12.97 -2.69 36.61
N SER A 352 -14.27 -2.39 36.70
CA SER A 352 -14.77 -1.42 37.68
C SER A 352 -14.38 -1.80 39.12
N GLY A 353 -13.63 -0.92 39.79
CA GLY A 353 -13.09 -1.11 41.14
C GLY A 353 -11.84 -1.98 41.22
N VAL A 354 -11.25 -2.36 40.09
CA VAL A 354 -10.05 -3.18 39.99
C VAL A 354 -8.93 -2.38 39.35
N SER A 355 -8.03 -1.85 40.17
CA SER A 355 -6.84 -1.16 39.71
C SER A 355 -5.83 -2.12 39.08
N THR A 356 -5.19 -1.68 38.00
CA THR A 356 -4.07 -2.37 37.33
C THR A 356 -2.74 -2.21 38.08
N GLY A 357 -2.62 -1.16 38.91
CA GLY A 357 -1.33 -0.77 39.49
C GLY A 357 -0.32 -0.20 38.46
N LEU A 358 -0.73 -0.04 37.21
CA LEU A 358 0.05 0.60 36.15
C LEU A 358 -0.04 2.14 36.26
N ALA A 359 0.92 2.82 35.64
CA ALA A 359 0.85 4.27 35.45
C ALA A 359 -0.09 4.63 34.28
N ASP A 360 -0.44 5.91 34.16
CA ASP A 360 -1.29 6.41 33.08
C ASP A 360 -0.65 6.16 31.71
N ALA A 361 -1.24 5.24 30.93
CA ALA A 361 -0.80 4.94 29.58
C ALA A 361 -1.08 6.09 28.59
N ILE A 362 -2.07 6.93 28.88
CA ILE A 362 -2.49 8.04 28.03
C ILE A 362 -2.50 9.31 28.88
N THR A 363 -1.85 10.38 28.41
CA THR A 363 -1.89 11.68 29.10
C THR A 363 -1.97 12.83 28.11
N GLU A 364 -2.59 13.94 28.50
CA GLU A 364 -2.56 15.17 27.69
C GLU A 364 -1.45 16.12 28.19
N SER A 365 -0.78 16.79 27.25
CA SER A 365 0.10 17.91 27.57
C SER A 365 -0.18 19.08 26.64
N VAL A 366 -0.67 20.18 27.23
CA VAL A 366 -0.93 21.43 26.52
C VAL A 366 0.35 22.23 26.45
N SER A 367 0.68 22.76 25.28
CA SER A 367 1.90 23.51 24.99
C SER A 367 3.15 22.80 25.47
N ALA A 368 3.21 21.48 25.24
CA ALA A 368 4.23 20.58 25.74
C ALA A 368 5.64 21.05 25.36
N PHE A 369 5.79 21.56 24.14
CA PHE A 369 7.01 22.17 23.62
C PHE A 369 6.67 23.04 22.40
N ARG A 370 7.67 23.74 21.88
CA ARG A 370 7.59 24.55 20.67
C ARG A 370 8.30 23.83 19.53
N ASP A 371 7.56 23.54 18.47
CA ASP A 371 8.13 23.11 17.21
C ASP A 371 8.67 24.35 16.48
N CYS A 372 9.96 24.35 16.16
CA CYS A 372 10.62 25.49 15.54
C CYS A 372 10.57 25.52 14.02
N ARG A 373 10.20 24.40 13.39
CA ARG A 373 9.85 24.36 11.97
C ARG A 373 8.45 24.96 11.78
N GLU A 374 7.51 24.54 12.62
CA GLU A 374 6.11 25.03 12.62
C GLU A 374 5.95 26.40 13.29
N GLU A 375 6.93 26.81 14.10
CA GLU A 375 6.94 28.04 14.90
C GLU A 375 5.75 28.17 15.88
N ARG A 376 5.19 27.04 16.29
CA ARG A 376 4.01 26.94 17.16
C ARG A 376 4.28 26.05 18.36
N TYR A 377 3.53 26.28 19.44
CA TYR A 377 3.46 25.31 20.53
C TYR A 377 2.73 24.06 20.05
N VAL A 378 3.08 22.92 20.64
CA VAL A 378 2.49 21.62 20.32
C VAL A 378 1.69 21.14 21.51
N ASP A 379 0.40 20.89 21.29
CA ASP A 379 -0.45 20.17 22.22
C ASP A 379 -0.44 18.70 21.85
N THR A 380 -0.14 17.83 22.81
CA THR A 380 0.08 16.41 22.56
C THR A 380 -0.86 15.53 23.37
N THR A 381 -1.41 14.51 22.72
CA THR A 381 -1.85 13.29 23.41
C THR A 381 -0.65 12.35 23.47
N ASN A 382 -0.13 12.13 24.66
CA ASN A 382 0.98 11.23 24.92
C ASN A 382 0.44 9.82 25.10
N ILE A 383 1.07 8.86 24.44
CA ILE A 383 0.72 7.44 24.52
C ILE A 383 1.97 6.64 24.84
N ASP A 384 1.92 5.92 25.94
CA ASP A 384 2.86 4.85 26.28
C ASP A 384 2.29 3.54 25.74
N LEU A 385 2.86 3.03 24.65
CA LEU A 385 2.34 1.84 23.99
C LEU A 385 2.50 0.59 24.88
N ASN A 386 3.58 0.48 25.64
CA ASN A 386 3.80 -0.64 26.55
C ASN A 386 2.73 -0.67 27.64
N LEU A 387 2.52 0.47 28.32
CA LEU A 387 1.50 0.52 29.38
C LEU A 387 0.08 0.35 28.82
N LEU A 388 -0.18 0.83 27.61
CA LEU A 388 -1.48 0.68 26.95
C LEU A 388 -1.78 -0.79 26.63
N GLU A 389 -0.82 -1.52 26.05
CA GLU A 389 -0.98 -2.93 25.71
C GLU A 389 -1.08 -3.81 26.97
N LEU A 390 -0.27 -3.55 28.00
CA LEU A 390 -0.38 -4.23 29.29
C LEU A 390 -1.74 -3.98 29.96
N TRP A 391 -2.21 -2.73 29.97
CA TRP A 391 -3.54 -2.39 30.47
C TRP A 391 -4.62 -3.15 29.70
N TYR A 392 -4.48 -3.25 28.37
CA TYR A 392 -5.45 -3.93 27.52
C TYR A 392 -5.47 -5.45 27.74
N GLU A 393 -4.31 -6.08 27.93
CA GLU A 393 -4.21 -7.49 28.33
C GLU A 393 -4.91 -7.78 29.65
N GLU A 394 -4.70 -6.94 30.66
CA GLU A 394 -5.39 -7.07 31.94
C GLU A 394 -6.91 -6.91 31.78
N TYR A 395 -7.33 -5.90 31.02
CA TYR A 395 -8.74 -5.70 30.69
C TYR A 395 -9.35 -6.95 30.04
N LEU A 396 -8.69 -7.51 29.02
CA LEU A 396 -9.14 -8.74 28.33
C LEU A 396 -9.21 -9.93 29.29
N SER A 397 -8.21 -10.10 30.16
CA SER A 397 -8.18 -11.16 31.17
C SER A 397 -9.41 -11.11 32.08
N TYR A 398 -9.84 -9.90 32.50
CA TYR A 398 -11.09 -9.73 33.25
C TYR A 398 -12.35 -10.03 32.46
N GLN A 399 -12.31 -9.89 31.13
CA GLN A 399 -13.38 -10.34 30.23
C GLN A 399 -13.33 -11.84 29.94
N GLY A 400 -12.35 -12.57 30.47
CA GLY A 400 -12.13 -13.99 30.20
C GLY A 400 -11.50 -14.24 28.82
N LEU A 401 -10.77 -13.26 28.29
CA LEU A 401 -10.12 -13.28 26.99
C LEU A 401 -8.58 -13.14 27.13
N SER A 402 -7.87 -13.48 26.07
CA SER A 402 -6.44 -13.15 25.86
C SER A 402 -6.31 -12.35 24.57
N LEU A 403 -5.14 -11.75 24.31
CA LEU A 403 -4.83 -11.19 22.99
C LEU A 403 -5.14 -12.19 21.87
N ALA A 404 -5.56 -11.65 20.74
CA ALA A 404 -6.06 -12.40 19.61
C ALA A 404 -4.93 -13.05 18.78
N GLY A 405 -3.76 -12.41 18.71
CA GLY A 405 -2.49 -13.02 18.31
C GLY A 405 -1.95 -12.68 16.92
N ASP A 406 -2.67 -11.91 16.08
CA ASP A 406 -2.15 -11.37 14.80
C ASP A 406 -1.78 -9.87 14.92
N GLY A 407 -1.55 -9.36 16.14
CA GLY A 407 -1.18 -7.96 16.38
C GLY A 407 -2.30 -7.03 16.84
N VAL A 408 -1.90 -5.77 17.07
CA VAL A 408 -2.73 -4.68 17.60
C VAL A 408 -2.79 -3.50 16.62
N LEU A 409 -4.00 -2.99 16.36
CA LEU A 409 -4.22 -1.74 15.62
C LEU A 409 -4.62 -0.62 16.59
N ILE A 410 -3.81 0.44 16.65
CA ILE A 410 -4.07 1.62 17.46
C ILE A 410 -4.35 2.80 16.52
N TYR A 411 -5.50 3.44 16.68
CA TYR A 411 -5.79 4.72 16.04
C TYR A 411 -5.87 5.83 17.06
N ALA A 412 -5.09 6.90 16.88
CA ALA A 412 -5.08 8.05 17.77
C ALA A 412 -5.29 9.36 17.00
N SER A 413 -6.15 10.24 17.51
CA SER A 413 -6.36 11.54 16.87
C SER A 413 -6.87 12.62 17.82
N ARG A 414 -6.33 13.83 17.65
CA ARG A 414 -6.79 15.10 18.23
C ARG A 414 -7.63 15.93 17.26
N SER A 415 -7.74 15.51 15.99
CA SER A 415 -8.57 16.19 15.00
C SER A 415 -10.06 16.04 15.33
N PRO A 416 -10.88 17.11 15.27
CA PRO A 416 -12.31 17.02 15.57
C PRO A 416 -13.13 16.36 14.45
N ASN A 417 -12.64 16.39 13.20
CA ASN A 417 -13.32 15.85 12.02
C ASN A 417 -12.32 15.65 10.86
N SER A 418 -12.79 15.08 9.75
CA SER A 418 -11.98 14.68 8.58
C SER A 418 -11.42 15.84 7.76
N THR A 419 -11.92 17.06 7.97
CA THR A 419 -11.52 18.26 7.22
C THR A 419 -10.61 19.18 8.02
N TYR A 420 -10.16 18.75 9.20
CA TYR A 420 -9.24 19.49 10.04
C TYR A 420 -7.87 19.68 9.36
N THR A 421 -7.35 20.91 9.42
CA THR A 421 -6.11 21.31 8.72
C THR A 421 -4.99 21.75 9.67
N ASN A 422 -5.16 21.56 10.98
CA ASN A 422 -4.15 21.85 12.01
C ASN A 422 -3.51 23.23 11.89
N SER A 423 -4.32 24.24 11.56
CA SER A 423 -3.92 25.62 11.34
C SER A 423 -4.15 26.53 12.57
N ASP A 424 -4.56 25.95 13.69
CA ASP A 424 -4.79 26.68 14.93
C ASP A 424 -3.47 27.18 15.54
N THR A 425 -3.58 28.02 16.58
CA THR A 425 -2.44 28.63 17.29
C THR A 425 -1.44 27.59 17.76
N ASN A 426 -1.93 26.49 18.35
CA ASN A 426 -1.11 25.36 18.76
C ASN A 426 -1.32 24.20 17.79
N LEU A 427 -0.21 23.58 17.38
CA LEU A 427 -0.20 22.37 16.59
C LEU A 427 -0.73 21.20 17.43
N GLN A 428 -1.73 20.50 16.95
CA GLN A 428 -2.22 19.27 17.59
C GLN A 428 -1.41 18.07 17.11
N ALA A 429 -0.92 17.23 18.01
CA ALA A 429 -0.07 16.09 17.66
C ALA A 429 -0.28 14.88 18.56
N ILE A 430 0.10 13.70 18.06
CA ILE A 430 0.26 12.51 18.90
C ILE A 430 1.73 12.39 19.28
N ARG A 431 2.01 12.09 20.55
CA ARG A 431 3.37 11.80 21.01
C ARG A 431 3.45 10.38 21.54
N LEU A 432 4.28 9.56 20.92
CA LEU A 432 4.64 8.26 21.46
C LEU A 432 5.80 8.47 22.42
N ILE A 433 5.58 8.17 23.70
CA ILE A 433 6.60 8.36 24.72
C ILE A 433 7.52 7.15 24.81
N LYS A 434 8.67 7.38 25.45
CA LYS A 434 9.80 6.46 25.45
C LYS A 434 9.40 5.07 25.99
N LEU A 435 9.70 4.06 25.20
CA LEU A 435 9.74 2.67 25.64
C LEU A 435 11.19 2.43 26.06
N ASP A 436 11.50 2.36 27.36
CA ASP A 436 12.89 2.21 27.80
C ASP A 436 13.23 0.77 28.23
N SER A 437 14.50 0.53 28.57
CA SER A 437 14.97 -0.82 28.93
C SER A 437 14.33 -1.39 30.20
N THR A 438 13.60 -0.58 30.97
CA THR A 438 12.81 -1.05 32.11
C THR A 438 11.44 -1.58 31.71
N SER A 439 10.98 -1.26 30.49
CA SER A 439 9.77 -1.79 29.85
C SER A 439 10.11 -3.05 29.04
N ALA A 440 10.40 -4.20 29.67
CA ALA A 440 10.77 -5.42 28.95
C ALA A 440 9.75 -6.56 29.17
N PRO A 441 9.04 -7.05 28.14
CA PRO A 441 9.05 -6.59 26.72
C PRO A 441 8.46 -5.17 26.54
N GLN A 442 8.81 -4.50 25.44
CA GLN A 442 8.38 -3.12 25.15
C GLN A 442 7.03 -3.02 24.45
N LEU A 443 6.62 -4.09 23.78
CA LEU A 443 5.34 -4.27 23.11
C LEU A 443 4.95 -5.75 23.26
N SER A 444 3.67 -6.01 23.41
CA SER A 444 3.11 -7.36 23.59
C SER A 444 3.01 -8.13 22.28
N ASP A 445 2.78 -7.43 21.16
CA ASP A 445 2.53 -8.02 19.85
C ASP A 445 3.00 -7.07 18.72
N GLU A 446 2.90 -7.50 17.48
CA GLU A 446 3.07 -6.65 16.31
C GLU A 446 2.03 -5.51 16.28
N THR A 447 2.47 -4.25 16.12
CA THR A 447 1.59 -3.09 16.34
C THR A 447 1.59 -2.11 15.17
N THR A 448 0.41 -1.73 14.68
CA THR A 448 0.22 -0.57 13.79
C THR A 448 -0.38 0.59 14.57
N VAL A 449 0.27 1.75 14.52
CA VAL A 449 -0.25 3.01 15.06
C VAL A 449 -0.59 3.94 13.90
N ALA A 450 -1.84 4.35 13.79
CA ALA A 450 -2.32 5.28 12.77
C ALA A 450 -2.85 6.58 13.38
N THR A 451 -2.54 7.71 12.76
CA THR A 451 -3.03 9.03 13.17
C THR A 451 -3.10 9.97 11.98
N ASP A 452 -4.07 10.89 11.97
CA ASP A 452 -4.08 12.00 11.02
C ASP A 452 -3.30 13.22 11.49
N ASN A 453 -2.82 13.23 12.72
CA ASN A 453 -1.96 14.29 13.20
C ASN A 453 -0.48 13.99 12.90
N PRO A 454 0.39 15.01 13.00
CA PRO A 454 1.83 14.78 13.10
C PRO A 454 2.15 13.95 14.33
N VAL A 455 3.08 13.01 14.20
CA VAL A 455 3.55 12.16 15.30
C VAL A 455 4.92 12.61 15.77
N TYR A 456 5.13 12.57 17.09
CA TYR A 456 6.42 12.76 17.75
C TYR A 456 6.79 11.48 18.49
N ILE A 457 7.91 10.87 18.14
CA ILE A 457 8.44 9.73 18.89
C ILE A 457 9.57 10.24 19.77
N GLN A 458 9.47 9.99 21.07
CA GLN A 458 10.43 10.49 22.04
C GLN A 458 11.27 9.37 22.63
N GLY A 459 12.59 9.45 22.43
CA GLY A 459 13.57 8.50 22.97
C GLY A 459 13.62 7.19 22.21
N ASP A 460 14.29 6.21 22.81
CA ASP A 460 14.39 4.88 22.25
C ASP A 460 13.01 4.25 22.07
N PHE A 461 12.84 3.52 20.98
CA PHE A 461 11.56 2.97 20.58
C PHE A 461 11.74 1.55 20.02
N ASN A 462 11.08 0.58 20.65
CA ASN A 462 11.02 -0.81 20.20
C ASN A 462 12.41 -1.48 20.07
N THR A 463 13.26 -1.27 21.07
CA THR A 463 14.67 -1.72 21.11
C THR A 463 14.90 -3.01 21.91
N ILE A 464 13.96 -3.41 22.75
CA ILE A 464 14.02 -4.64 23.58
C ILE A 464 12.86 -5.55 23.20
N ASP A 465 13.16 -6.83 22.93
CA ASP A 465 12.22 -7.81 22.36
C ASP A 465 11.39 -7.22 21.21
N THR A 466 12.12 -6.65 20.23
CA THR A 466 11.52 -5.86 19.17
C THR A 466 10.40 -6.61 18.45
N LYS A 467 9.28 -5.93 18.22
CA LYS A 467 8.14 -6.39 17.42
C LYS A 467 8.06 -5.69 16.07
N GLY A 468 7.29 -6.25 15.14
CA GLY A 468 6.95 -5.54 13.90
C GLY A 468 6.10 -4.32 14.20
N VAL A 469 6.56 -3.12 13.84
CA VAL A 469 5.80 -1.88 14.09
C VAL A 469 5.67 -1.03 12.83
N ALA A 470 4.46 -0.55 12.56
CA ALA A 470 4.17 0.44 11.53
C ALA A 470 3.54 1.70 12.15
N ILE A 471 4.11 2.87 11.86
CA ILE A 471 3.59 4.16 12.32
C ILE A 471 3.14 4.96 11.11
N ILE A 472 1.84 5.21 11.02
CA ILE A 472 1.16 5.88 9.93
C ILE A 472 0.69 7.25 10.41
N SER A 473 1.20 8.32 9.80
CA SER A 473 1.00 9.67 10.31
C SER A 473 1.00 10.73 9.22
N ASP A 474 0.52 11.92 9.54
CA ASP A 474 0.66 13.07 8.64
C ASP A 474 2.12 13.44 8.40
N ALA A 475 2.94 13.44 9.45
CA ALA A 475 4.37 13.71 9.41
C ALA A 475 5.10 13.10 10.62
N LEU A 476 6.33 12.61 10.40
CA LEU A 476 7.18 12.02 11.43
C LEU A 476 8.12 13.05 12.06
N ASN A 477 8.14 13.10 13.40
CA ASN A 477 9.10 13.87 14.18
C ASN A 477 9.80 12.96 15.21
N ILE A 478 11.10 13.18 15.41
CA ILE A 478 11.91 12.43 16.38
C ILE A 478 12.48 13.39 17.42
N LEU A 479 12.28 13.02 18.68
CA LEU A 479 12.80 13.69 19.87
C LEU A 479 13.73 12.71 20.58
N SER A 480 14.90 13.17 21.02
CA SER A 480 15.91 12.32 21.64
C SER A 480 15.52 11.83 23.04
N ASN A 481 16.29 10.87 23.55
CA ASN A 481 16.20 10.36 24.92
C ASN A 481 16.30 11.45 26.01
N SER A 482 16.97 12.57 25.73
CA SER A 482 17.19 13.67 26.66
C SER A 482 16.25 14.85 26.41
N PHE A 483 15.27 14.72 25.52
CA PHE A 483 14.35 15.80 25.23
C PHE A 483 13.43 16.05 26.44
N THR A 484 13.54 17.25 27.02
CA THR A 484 12.71 17.69 28.15
C THR A 484 11.71 18.78 27.76
N GLY A 485 11.50 18.99 26.46
CA GLY A 485 10.74 20.11 25.93
C GLY A 485 11.60 21.33 25.60
N ARG A 486 11.06 22.19 24.74
CA ARG A 486 11.69 23.42 24.25
C ARG A 486 10.64 24.52 24.22
N THR A 487 10.90 25.68 24.83
CA THR A 487 9.91 26.77 24.90
C THR A 487 10.19 27.93 23.96
N SER A 488 11.38 27.98 23.33
CA SER A 488 11.75 29.05 22.40
C SER A 488 12.64 28.54 21.26
N CYS A 489 12.59 29.24 20.12
CA CYS A 489 13.39 28.89 18.93
C CYS A 489 14.68 29.71 18.77
N SER A 490 15.11 30.38 19.85
CA SER A 490 16.35 31.17 19.86
C SER A 490 17.60 30.31 20.00
N SER A 491 17.49 29.16 20.68
CA SER A 491 18.57 28.20 20.89
C SER A 491 18.05 26.77 20.83
N LYS A 492 18.91 25.83 20.46
CA LYS A 492 18.58 24.40 20.34
C LYS A 492 18.91 23.69 21.67
N THR A 493 18.10 22.73 22.07
CA THR A 493 18.45 21.78 23.14
C THR A 493 19.41 20.72 22.58
N ASN A 494 20.33 20.22 23.41
CA ASN A 494 21.23 19.15 22.97
C ASN A 494 20.49 17.82 22.96
N ALA A 495 20.62 17.09 21.87
CA ALA A 495 20.11 15.73 21.75
C ALA A 495 21.04 14.73 22.46
N SER A 496 20.52 13.53 22.68
CA SER A 496 21.28 12.34 23.07
C SER A 496 21.03 11.20 22.08
N ALA A 497 21.90 10.19 22.09
CA ALA A 497 21.79 9.06 21.17
C ALA A 497 20.41 8.39 21.32
N THR A 498 19.81 7.98 20.21
CA THR A 498 18.44 7.43 20.20
C THR A 498 18.30 6.40 19.09
N THR A 499 17.68 5.27 19.40
CA THR A 499 17.47 4.14 18.49
C THR A 499 15.98 3.86 18.32
N LEU A 500 15.51 3.78 17.07
CA LEU A 500 14.13 3.48 16.74
C LEU A 500 14.05 2.29 15.77
N ASN A 501 13.21 1.31 16.10
CA ASN A 501 12.89 0.19 15.22
C ASN A 501 11.40 0.22 14.84
N ALA A 502 11.08 0.73 13.65
CA ALA A 502 9.72 0.78 13.13
C ALA A 502 9.72 1.14 11.63
N ALA A 503 8.68 0.74 10.92
CA ALA A 503 8.35 1.26 9.61
C ALA A 503 7.53 2.55 9.74
N PHE A 504 7.94 3.61 9.05
CA PHE A 504 7.31 4.92 9.12
C PHE A 504 6.63 5.28 7.81
N PHE A 505 5.33 5.53 7.87
CA PHE A 505 4.51 6.07 6.79
C PHE A 505 4.14 7.51 7.14
N GLY A 506 4.65 8.46 6.35
CA GLY A 506 4.66 9.86 6.75
C GLY A 506 4.79 10.81 5.58
N GLY A 507 4.19 11.98 5.72
CA GLY A 507 4.21 13.02 4.71
C GLY A 507 5.38 13.97 4.84
N ASN A 508 5.90 14.41 3.70
CA ASN A 508 6.91 15.45 3.60
C ASN A 508 6.29 16.76 3.05
N VAL A 509 7.12 17.80 2.97
CA VAL A 509 6.83 19.00 2.19
C VAL A 509 7.79 18.97 1.00
N PRO A 510 7.31 18.69 -0.22
CA PRO A 510 8.16 18.35 -1.36
C PRO A 510 8.84 19.59 -1.96
N THR A 511 9.97 19.37 -2.64
CA THR A 511 10.59 20.42 -3.48
C THR A 511 9.64 20.68 -4.64
N PRO A 512 9.25 21.94 -4.93
CA PRO A 512 8.31 22.24 -6.00
C PRO A 512 8.79 21.76 -7.38
N ALA A 513 7.82 21.52 -8.27
CA ALA A 513 8.10 21.18 -9.66
C ALA A 513 8.92 22.30 -10.33
N GLY A 514 10.02 21.94 -11.00
CA GLY A 514 10.94 22.90 -11.61
C GLY A 514 11.94 23.55 -10.65
N GLY A 515 11.96 23.14 -9.38
CA GLY A 515 12.94 23.57 -8.38
C GLY A 515 12.42 24.65 -7.43
N GLY A 516 13.30 25.17 -6.57
CA GLY A 516 12.98 26.20 -5.57
C GLY A 516 13.36 25.79 -4.14
N THR A 517 12.41 25.90 -3.22
CA THR A 517 12.61 25.54 -1.81
C THR A 517 12.88 24.05 -1.70
N TYR A 518 14.02 23.69 -1.13
CA TYR A 518 14.40 22.29 -0.93
C TYR A 518 13.54 21.64 0.17
N SER A 519 13.04 20.44 -0.10
CA SER A 519 12.27 19.61 0.86
C SER A 519 13.04 19.23 2.12
N GLY A 520 14.37 19.21 2.02
CA GLY A 520 15.26 18.61 3.02
C GLY A 520 15.63 17.15 2.69
N GLY A 521 15.04 16.54 1.66
CA GLY A 521 15.31 15.18 1.22
C GLY A 521 14.93 14.10 2.25
N LEU A 522 15.30 12.85 1.94
CA LEU A 522 15.18 11.71 2.85
C LEU A 522 15.85 12.02 4.19
N GLU A 523 16.98 12.71 4.18
CA GLU A 523 17.75 13.03 5.38
C GLU A 523 17.00 13.94 6.37
N ASN A 524 15.85 14.47 5.96
CA ASN A 524 14.91 15.29 6.74
C ASN A 524 13.46 14.74 6.66
N TYR A 525 13.25 13.52 6.15
CA TYR A 525 11.95 12.84 6.23
C TYR A 525 11.52 12.71 7.70
N PRO A 526 12.35 12.18 8.63
CA PRO A 526 12.17 12.45 10.04
C PRO A 526 12.55 13.90 10.33
N ARG A 527 11.63 14.62 10.96
CA ARG A 527 11.85 16.00 11.40
C ARG A 527 12.48 16.01 12.79
N PHE A 528 13.46 16.87 13.00
CA PHE A 528 14.18 17.00 14.27
C PHE A 528 14.00 18.42 14.85
N GLN A 529 14.10 18.54 16.18
CA GLN A 529 13.94 19.80 16.91
C GLN A 529 15.15 20.19 17.79
N GLU A 530 16.24 19.41 17.70
CA GLU A 530 17.35 19.44 18.65
C GLU A 530 18.72 19.55 17.95
N ASN A 531 19.78 19.81 18.72
CA ASN A 531 21.15 19.77 18.24
C ASN A 531 21.71 18.35 18.34
N TRP A 532 21.84 17.67 17.20
CA TRP A 532 22.41 16.31 17.10
C TRP A 532 23.87 16.29 16.64
N SER A 533 24.59 17.42 16.71
CA SER A 533 25.98 17.46 16.23
C SER A 533 26.86 16.48 17.01
N GLY A 534 27.40 15.47 16.33
CA GLY A 534 28.21 14.41 16.95
C GLY A 534 27.41 13.35 17.72
N ILE A 535 26.09 13.31 17.53
CA ILE A 535 25.17 12.36 18.17
C ILE A 535 24.46 11.56 17.08
N ASP A 536 24.39 10.24 17.27
CA ASP A 536 23.75 9.34 16.32
C ASP A 536 22.25 9.20 16.61
N CYS A 537 21.46 9.20 15.54
CA CYS A 537 20.09 8.71 15.55
C CYS A 537 20.07 7.45 14.69
N THR A 538 19.85 6.31 15.33
CA THR A 538 19.85 4.99 14.69
C THR A 538 18.42 4.62 14.35
N ILE A 539 18.17 4.26 13.10
CA ILE A 539 16.84 3.84 12.64
C ILE A 539 16.98 2.51 11.92
N ARG A 540 16.18 1.52 12.33
CA ARG A 540 15.96 0.27 11.60
C ARG A 540 14.49 0.21 11.19
N GLY A 541 14.24 0.12 9.89
CA GLY A 541 12.88 0.00 9.36
C GLY A 541 12.73 0.72 8.02
N SER A 542 11.63 1.45 7.85
CA SER A 542 11.21 1.92 6.53
C SER A 542 10.85 3.41 6.54
N PHE A 543 11.17 4.12 5.46
CA PHE A 543 10.76 5.49 5.19
C PHE A 543 9.84 5.50 3.97
N ILE A 544 8.54 5.44 4.23
CA ILE A 544 7.50 5.31 3.21
C ILE A 544 6.73 6.63 3.08
N ASN A 545 6.94 7.34 1.97
CA ASN A 545 6.24 8.58 1.66
C ASN A 545 5.19 8.33 0.57
N LEU A 546 3.91 8.26 0.95
CA LEU A 546 2.80 8.07 0.00
C LEU A 546 2.01 9.36 -0.26
N TRP A 547 2.24 10.40 0.55
CA TRP A 547 1.51 11.66 0.52
C TRP A 547 2.38 12.84 0.96
N THR A 548 1.89 14.03 0.67
CA THR A 548 2.37 15.27 1.27
C THR A 548 1.70 15.50 2.62
N SER A 549 2.44 16.03 3.59
CA SER A 549 1.87 16.42 4.88
C SER A 549 0.84 17.54 4.69
N SER A 550 -0.34 17.35 5.30
CA SER A 550 -1.50 18.25 5.24
C SER A 550 -1.68 19.06 6.52
N GLN A 551 -1.10 18.61 7.64
CA GLN A 551 -1.19 19.25 8.95
C GLN A 551 0.11 19.95 9.38
N ALA A 552 1.27 19.32 9.20
CA ALA A 552 2.58 19.93 9.46
C ALA A 552 3.25 20.42 8.16
N THR A 553 2.76 21.55 7.64
CA THR A 553 3.02 21.98 6.25
C THR A 553 4.21 22.92 6.09
N GLU A 554 4.93 23.26 7.15
CA GLU A 554 6.00 24.26 7.06
C GLU A 554 7.25 23.76 6.32
N ASN A 555 7.83 24.65 5.50
CA ASN A 555 9.01 24.37 4.69
C ASN A 555 10.25 24.05 5.55
N TRP A 556 11.14 23.23 5.01
CA TRP A 556 12.47 23.06 5.57
C TRP A 556 13.35 24.31 5.32
N GLY A 557 14.37 24.51 6.18
CA GLY A 557 15.40 25.54 5.99
C GLY A 557 15.34 26.72 6.97
N LYS A 558 14.42 26.71 7.95
CA LYS A 558 14.37 27.74 8.99
C LYS A 558 15.60 27.67 9.92
N SER A 559 16.01 28.83 10.42
CA SER A 559 17.14 28.93 11.36
C SER A 559 16.80 28.28 12.71
N ASN A 560 17.82 27.79 13.41
CA ASN A 560 17.70 27.28 14.78
C ASN A 560 16.70 26.12 15.01
N VAL A 561 16.28 25.39 13.97
CA VAL A 561 15.44 24.20 14.13
C VAL A 561 16.26 23.04 14.73
N TYR A 562 17.20 22.49 13.98
CA TYR A 562 18.02 21.35 14.42
C TYR A 562 19.43 21.34 13.79
N ASN A 563 20.34 20.52 14.31
CA ASN A 563 21.56 20.13 13.60
C ASN A 563 21.47 18.64 13.27
N PRO A 564 21.95 18.18 12.10
CA PRO A 564 21.72 16.82 11.64
C PRO A 564 22.45 15.79 12.51
N PRO A 565 21.83 14.63 12.77
CA PRO A 565 22.47 13.52 13.48
C PRO A 565 23.46 12.78 12.57
N GLY A 566 24.30 11.95 13.18
CA GLY A 566 24.87 10.80 12.49
C GLY A 566 23.74 9.82 12.15
N ARG A 567 23.70 9.36 10.88
CA ARG A 567 22.59 8.57 10.34
C ARG A 567 23.04 7.13 10.13
N ALA A 568 22.88 6.30 11.15
CA ALA A 568 22.96 4.86 11.01
C ALA A 568 21.56 4.33 10.64
N TRP A 569 21.14 4.54 9.40
CA TRP A 569 19.78 4.22 8.94
C TRP A 569 19.81 3.12 7.89
N GLY A 570 18.94 2.13 8.08
CA GLY A 570 18.77 1.05 7.12
C GLY A 570 17.52 0.24 7.42
N TRP A 571 17.24 -0.70 6.54
CA TRP A 571 16.07 -1.55 6.66
C TRP A 571 16.14 -2.54 7.82
N ASP A 572 15.02 -2.81 8.49
CA ASP A 572 14.99 -3.85 9.51
C ASP A 572 14.91 -5.22 8.84
N VAL A 573 15.97 -6.01 8.96
CA VAL A 573 16.08 -7.32 8.31
C VAL A 573 15.02 -8.31 8.78
N ARG A 574 14.39 -8.08 9.93
CA ARG A 574 13.30 -8.92 10.45
C ARG A 574 12.03 -8.82 9.61
N PHE A 575 11.82 -7.72 8.89
CA PHE A 575 10.70 -7.62 7.93
C PHE A 575 10.83 -8.57 6.72
N GLN A 576 11.91 -9.38 6.62
CA GLN A 576 11.95 -10.52 5.70
C GLN A 576 10.98 -11.63 6.11
N ASP A 577 10.65 -11.71 7.40
CA ASP A 577 9.70 -12.66 7.96
C ASP A 577 8.29 -12.04 7.96
N PRO A 578 7.31 -12.64 7.25
CA PRO A 578 5.93 -12.17 7.26
C PRO A 578 5.27 -12.20 8.64
N ASP A 579 5.74 -13.05 9.57
CA ASP A 579 5.23 -13.07 10.95
C ASP A 579 5.62 -11.79 11.71
N PHE A 580 6.63 -11.06 11.23
CA PHE A 580 7.05 -9.76 11.76
C PHE A 580 6.31 -8.57 11.12
N TRP A 581 5.30 -8.83 10.29
CA TRP A 581 4.54 -7.77 9.62
C TRP A 581 3.37 -7.33 10.51
N PRO A 582 3.32 -6.03 10.91
CA PRO A 582 2.18 -5.55 11.68
C PRO A 582 0.83 -5.63 10.95
N PRO A 583 -0.29 -5.61 11.69
CA PRO A 583 -1.61 -5.69 11.08
C PRO A 583 -1.92 -4.42 10.28
N PHE A 584 -2.72 -4.52 9.21
CA PHE A 584 -3.18 -3.36 8.42
C PHE A 584 -2.05 -2.47 7.87
N ILE A 585 -0.92 -3.05 7.46
CA ILE A 585 0.13 -2.31 6.75
C ILE A 585 -0.43 -1.73 5.44
N PRO A 586 -0.11 -0.48 5.09
CA PRO A 586 -0.34 0.01 3.74
C PRO A 586 0.39 -0.86 2.71
N SER A 587 -0.38 -1.45 1.79
CA SER A 587 0.11 -2.38 0.79
C SER A 587 -0.11 -1.84 -0.63
N ILE A 588 0.71 -2.32 -1.57
CA ILE A 588 0.51 -2.15 -3.01
C ILE A 588 -0.19 -3.38 -3.57
N PHE A 589 -1.16 -3.18 -4.45
CA PHE A 589 -1.96 -4.26 -5.04
C PHE A 589 -1.66 -4.40 -6.53
N SER A 590 -1.49 -5.65 -6.98
CA SER A 590 -1.44 -5.98 -8.40
C SER A 590 -2.39 -7.13 -8.71
N VAL A 591 -2.99 -7.11 -9.89
CA VAL A 591 -3.91 -8.15 -10.35
C VAL A 591 -3.23 -8.97 -11.44
N GLU A 592 -3.18 -10.28 -11.25
CA GLU A 592 -2.72 -11.25 -12.23
C GLU A 592 -3.89 -12.10 -12.71
N ARG A 593 -4.02 -12.26 -14.03
CA ARG A 593 -4.92 -13.26 -14.60
C ARG A 593 -4.25 -14.63 -14.51
N VAL A 594 -4.84 -15.56 -13.77
CA VAL A 594 -4.31 -16.91 -13.61
C VAL A 594 -4.72 -17.80 -14.79
N GLY A 595 -5.95 -17.64 -15.28
CA GLY A 595 -6.42 -18.32 -16.49
C GLY A 595 -7.93 -18.17 -16.74
N PHE A 596 -8.35 -18.55 -17.95
CA PHE A 596 -9.75 -18.80 -18.27
C PHE A 596 -10.11 -20.22 -17.88
N LEU A 597 -11.19 -20.39 -17.11
CA LEU A 597 -11.74 -21.71 -16.80
C LEU A 597 -12.73 -22.06 -17.92
N GLU A 598 -12.37 -22.99 -18.80
CA GLU A 598 -13.25 -23.49 -19.88
C GLU A 598 -14.48 -24.24 -19.34
#